data_AF-A0A1J3D281-F1
#
_entry.id   AF-A0A1J3D281-F1
#
_cell.length_a   1.000
_cell.length_b   1.000
_cell.length_c   1.000
_cell.angle_alpha   90.00
_cell.angle_beta   90.00
_cell.angle_gamma   90.00
#
_symmetry.space_group_name_H-M   'P 1'
#
loop_
_entity.id
_entity.type
_entity.pdbx_description
1 polymer ?
#
loop_
_entity_poly.entity_id
_entity_poly.type
_entity_poly.pdbx_seq_one_letter_code
_entity_poly.pdbx_strand_id
1 'polypeptide(L)'
;MSLNSLLPILCFALSLSFGFVSSQSCGNSMFFKRNGTYDVNRRLVLSTLASNVSSRNGFYNASVGEGSGRIYALGLCIPGTDPKFCSSCIQAASDRL
;
A
#
# COMPACT_ATOMS: atom_id res chain seq x y z
N MET A 1 -42.49 16.99 -2.84
CA MET A 1 -41.55 16.07 -2.15
C MET A 1 -40.99 16.80 -0.95
N SER A 2 -41.29 16.30 0.25
CA SER A 2 -41.00 16.97 1.53
C SER A 2 -39.49 17.06 1.78
N LEU A 3 -39.01 18.23 2.21
CA LEU A 3 -37.61 18.53 2.57
C LEU A 3 -37.06 17.51 3.60
N ASN A 4 -37.93 16.94 4.44
CA ASN A 4 -37.56 15.90 5.42
C ASN A 4 -37.13 14.58 4.79
N SER A 5 -37.52 14.29 3.54
CA SER A 5 -37.12 13.07 2.83
C SER A 5 -35.70 13.15 2.26
N LEU A 6 -35.12 14.36 2.16
CA LEU A 6 -33.76 14.59 1.66
C LEU A 6 -32.72 14.49 2.78
N LEU A 7 -33.12 14.73 4.04
CA LEU A 7 -32.26 14.66 5.22
C LEU A 7 -31.54 13.30 5.40
N PRO A 8 -32.23 12.14 5.32
CA PRO A 8 -31.56 10.84 5.45
C PRO A 8 -30.63 10.53 4.26
N ILE A 9 -30.96 11.02 3.05
CA ILE A 9 -30.13 10.86 1.84
C ILE A 9 -28.85 11.68 1.97
N LEU A 10 -28.95 12.91 2.48
CA LEU A 10 -27.81 13.79 2.74
C LEU A 10 -26.89 13.20 3.83
N CYS A 11 -27.47 12.61 4.89
CA CYS A 11 -26.70 11.90 5.92
C CYS A 11 -25.97 10.67 5.37
N PHE A 12 -26.58 9.91 4.46
CA PHE A 12 -25.94 8.77 3.80
C PHE A 12 -24.79 9.18 2.87
N ALA A 13 -24.92 10.35 2.22
CA ALA A 13 -23.85 10.93 1.42
C ALA A 13 -22.68 11.44 2.28
N LEU A 14 -22.97 12.00 3.46
CA LEU A 14 -21.97 12.49 4.41
C LEU A 14 -21.22 11.36 5.13
N SER A 15 -21.85 10.20 5.33
CA SER A 15 -21.21 9.03 5.97
C SER A 15 -20.29 8.23 5.04
N LEU A 16 -20.34 8.47 3.72
CA LEU A 16 -19.40 7.91 2.72
C LEU A 16 -18.09 8.71 2.63
N SER A 17 -17.69 9.39 3.69
CA SER A 17 -16.31 9.86 3.84
C SER A 17 -15.39 8.64 4.01
N PHE A 18 -14.86 8.12 2.90
CA PHE A 18 -13.74 7.17 2.92
C PHE A 18 -12.53 7.90 3.52
N GLY A 19 -12.37 7.78 4.83
CA GLY A 19 -11.17 8.24 5.52
C GLY A 19 -10.00 7.35 5.10
N PHE A 20 -9.09 7.87 4.27
CA PHE A 20 -7.83 7.21 4.01
C PHE A 20 -6.93 7.40 5.24
N VAL A 21 -6.83 6.37 6.09
CA VAL A 21 -5.83 6.37 7.17
C VAL A 21 -4.52 5.88 6.57
N SER A 22 -3.56 6.79 6.44
CA SER A 22 -2.17 6.46 6.09
C SER A 22 -1.29 6.78 7.29
N SER A 23 -0.55 5.78 7.77
CA SER A 23 0.48 5.96 8.79
C SER A 23 1.76 5.33 8.27
N GLN A 24 2.84 6.10 8.24
CA GLN A 24 4.18 5.62 7.97
C GLN A 24 4.94 5.57 9.30
N SER A 25 5.44 4.40 9.66
CA SER A 25 6.33 4.24 10.81
C SER A 25 7.71 3.89 10.30
N CYS A 26 8.66 4.77 10.52
CA CYS A 26 10.06 4.55 10.19
C CYS A 26 10.81 4.22 11.48
N GLY A 27 11.68 3.21 11.44
CA GLY A 27 12.57 2.92 12.57
C GLY A 27 13.52 4.09 12.84
N ASN A 28 13.72 4.44 14.11
CA ASN A 28 14.48 5.62 14.53
C ASN A 28 15.96 5.65 14.12
N SER A 29 16.54 4.55 13.60
CA SER A 29 17.98 4.43 13.36
C SER A 29 18.37 3.59 12.14
N MET A 30 17.53 3.53 11.10
CA MET A 30 17.81 2.69 9.92
C MET A 30 18.38 3.50 8.75
N PHE A 31 19.64 3.93 8.88
CA PHE A 31 20.40 4.43 7.73
C PHE A 31 21.02 3.27 6.98
N PHE A 32 20.87 3.26 5.65
CA PHE A 32 21.54 2.29 4.78
C PHE A 32 22.46 2.99 3.79
N LYS A 33 23.51 2.29 3.38
CA LYS A 33 24.42 2.79 2.34
C LYS A 33 23.71 2.82 0.99
N ARG A 34 23.69 3.99 0.33
CA ARG A 34 23.19 4.11 -1.04
C ARG A 34 23.96 3.18 -1.98
N ASN A 35 23.24 2.49 -2.85
CA ASN A 35 23.71 1.41 -3.73
C ASN A 35 24.37 0.24 -3.00
N GLY A 36 24.20 0.11 -1.67
CA GLY A 36 24.54 -1.11 -0.95
C GLY A 36 23.53 -2.22 -1.23
N THR A 37 23.87 -3.45 -0.84
CA THR A 37 23.02 -4.64 -1.05
C THR A 37 21.58 -4.45 -0.55
N TYR A 38 21.42 -3.86 0.64
CA TYR A 38 20.10 -3.55 1.21
C TYR A 38 19.30 -2.58 0.31
N ASP A 39 19.92 -1.49 -0.16
CA ASP A 39 19.28 -0.49 -1.01
C ASP A 39 18.84 -1.08 -2.37
N VAL A 40 19.71 -1.89 -2.98
CA VAL A 40 19.41 -2.57 -4.25
C VAL A 40 18.25 -3.56 -4.08
N ASN A 41 18.29 -4.41 -3.07
CA ASN A 41 17.22 -5.37 -2.79
C ASN A 41 15.91 -4.66 -2.44
N ARG A 42 15.98 -3.56 -1.71
CA ARG A 42 14.82 -2.73 -1.36
C ARG A 42 14.16 -2.16 -2.61
N ARG A 43 14.94 -1.52 -3.49
CA ARG A 43 14.41 -0.98 -4.77
C ARG A 43 13.78 -2.07 -5.63
N LEU A 44 14.39 -3.26 -5.69
CA LEU A 44 13.87 -4.41 -6.44
C LEU A 44 12.51 -4.87 -5.89
N VAL A 45 12.37 -4.97 -4.57
CA VAL A 45 11.11 -5.35 -3.95
C VAL A 45 10.04 -4.29 -4.21
N LEU A 46 10.36 -3.01 -3.99
CA LEU A 46 9.41 -1.90 -4.18
C LEU A 46 8.95 -1.77 -5.65
N SER A 47 9.82 -2.03 -6.62
CA SER A 47 9.45 -1.96 -8.05
C SER A 47 8.53 -3.10 -8.52
N THR A 48 8.49 -4.22 -7.79
CA THR A 48 7.71 -5.41 -8.17
C THR A 48 6.52 -5.68 -7.26
N LEU A 49 6.42 -4.96 -6.14
CA LEU A 49 5.40 -5.23 -5.12
C LEU A 49 3.97 -5.02 -5.67
N ALA A 50 3.72 -3.93 -6.38
CA ALA A 50 2.40 -3.61 -6.92
C ALA A 50 1.86 -4.68 -7.89
N SER A 51 2.70 -5.13 -8.83
CA SER A 51 2.33 -6.19 -9.77
C SER A 51 2.13 -7.54 -9.09
N ASN A 52 2.96 -7.86 -8.09
CA ASN A 52 2.83 -9.12 -7.36
C ASN A 52 1.57 -9.16 -6.48
N VAL A 53 1.23 -8.07 -5.81
CA VAL A 53 0.02 -7.99 -4.98
C VAL A 53 -1.23 -8.08 -5.85
N SER A 54 -1.30 -7.29 -6.93
CA SER A 54 -2.46 -7.26 -7.82
C SER A 54 -2.69 -8.58 -8.56
N SER A 55 -1.64 -9.29 -8.98
CA SER A 55 -1.74 -10.59 -9.64
C SER A 55 -2.08 -11.76 -8.70
N ARG A 56 -1.93 -11.58 -7.38
CA ARG A 56 -2.15 -12.62 -6.36
C ARG A 56 -3.33 -12.32 -5.46
N ASN A 57 -4.40 -11.81 -6.06
CA ASN A 57 -5.68 -11.58 -5.39
C ASN A 57 -5.58 -10.60 -4.20
N GLY A 58 -4.69 -9.61 -4.31
CA GLY A 58 -4.56 -8.53 -3.33
C GLY A 58 -3.66 -8.85 -2.14
N PHE A 59 -2.93 -9.95 -2.12
CA PHE A 59 -1.97 -10.27 -1.06
C PHE A 59 -0.68 -10.86 -1.61
N TYR A 60 0.46 -10.36 -1.11
CA TYR A 60 1.77 -10.92 -1.44
C TYR A 60 2.78 -10.68 -0.33
N ASN A 61 3.63 -11.68 -0.06
CA ASN A 61 4.81 -11.56 0.80
C ASN A 61 6.08 -11.89 0.01
N ALA A 62 7.17 -11.21 0.35
CA ALA A 62 8.46 -11.38 -0.31
C ALA A 62 9.61 -11.33 0.69
N SER A 63 10.64 -12.11 0.39
CA SER A 63 11.96 -12.02 1.02
C SER A 63 13.01 -11.94 -0.09
N VAL A 64 13.83 -10.89 -0.10
CA VAL A 64 14.88 -10.69 -1.11
C VAL A 64 16.20 -10.43 -0.43
N GLY A 65 17.23 -11.17 -0.84
CA GLY A 65 18.58 -11.05 -0.30
C GLY A 65 18.86 -11.89 0.95
N GLU A 66 20.09 -11.78 1.43
CA GLU A 66 20.66 -12.59 2.50
C GLU A 66 21.39 -11.70 3.52
N GLY A 67 21.54 -12.21 4.76
CA GLY A 67 22.25 -11.52 5.83
C GLY A 67 21.73 -10.10 6.11
N SER A 68 22.64 -9.14 6.25
CA SER A 68 22.30 -7.73 6.50
C SER A 68 21.67 -7.00 5.30
N GLY A 69 21.66 -7.61 4.11
CA GLY A 69 21.02 -7.08 2.91
C GLY A 69 19.61 -7.59 2.68
N ARG A 70 19.07 -8.44 3.55
CA ARG A 70 17.75 -9.04 3.38
C ARG A 70 16.63 -8.03 3.62
N ILE A 71 15.64 -8.05 2.72
CA ILE A 71 14.40 -7.27 2.80
C ILE A 71 13.23 -8.21 2.98
N TYR A 72 12.36 -7.89 3.93
CA TYR A 72 11.04 -8.50 4.06
C TYR A 72 9.99 -7.47 3.66
N ALA A 73 9.06 -7.86 2.80
CA ALA A 73 7.94 -7.01 2.40
C ALA A 73 6.64 -7.78 2.35
N LEU A 74 5.56 -7.04 2.59
CA LEU A 74 4.19 -7.51 2.53
C LEU A 74 3.35 -6.42 1.88
N GLY A 75 2.49 -6.80 0.96
CA GLY A 75 1.47 -5.92 0.39
C GLY A 75 0.10 -6.54 0.54
N LEU A 76 -0.87 -5.72 0.90
CA LEU A 76 -2.26 -6.11 1.12
C LEU A 76 -3.19 -5.04 0.56
N CYS A 77 -4.15 -5.48 -0.26
CA CYS A 77 -5.27 -4.68 -0.74
C CYS A 77 -6.55 -5.06 0.00
N ILE A 78 -7.51 -4.15 0.00
CA ILE A 78 -8.85 -4.43 0.55
C ILE A 78 -9.47 -5.56 -0.29
N PRO A 79 -10.02 -6.63 0.33
CA PRO A 79 -10.67 -7.71 -0.40
C PRO A 79 -11.75 -7.19 -1.35
N GLY A 80 -11.79 -7.73 -2.57
CA GLY A 80 -12.75 -7.31 -3.60
C GLY A 80 -12.38 -6.03 -4.37
N THR A 81 -11.23 -5.40 -4.06
CA THR A 81 -10.71 -4.28 -4.86
C THR A 81 -10.32 -4.76 -6.26
N ASP A 82 -10.68 -3.98 -7.28
CA ASP A 82 -10.21 -4.23 -8.65
C ASP A 82 -8.67 -4.28 -8.71
N PRO A 83 -8.07 -5.24 -9.43
CA PRO A 83 -6.62 -5.40 -9.49
C PRO A 83 -5.84 -4.14 -9.92
N LYS A 84 -6.40 -3.30 -10.80
CA LYS A 84 -5.74 -2.06 -11.24
C LYS A 84 -5.72 -1.03 -10.12
N PHE A 85 -6.85 -0.84 -9.41
CA PHE A 85 -6.90 0.06 -8.26
C PHE A 85 -5.97 -0.42 -7.13
N CYS A 86 -5.93 -1.74 -6.89
CA CYS A 86 -4.99 -2.36 -5.96
C CYS A 86 -3.54 -2.06 -6.36
N SER A 87 -3.17 -2.31 -7.62
CA SER A 87 -1.82 -2.04 -8.13
C SER A 87 -1.44 -0.56 -7.98
N SER A 88 -2.31 0.37 -8.36
CA SER A 88 -2.06 1.81 -8.24
C SER A 88 -1.86 2.26 -6.79
N CYS A 89 -2.64 1.70 -5.85
CA CYS A 89 -2.51 2.00 -4.42
C CYS A 89 -1.16 1.56 -3.87
N ILE A 90 -0.76 0.31 -4.17
CA ILE A 90 0.52 -0.24 -3.72
C ILE A 90 1.70 0.48 -4.38
N GLN A 91 1.60 0.84 -5.66
CA GLN A 91 2.64 1.59 -6.37
C GLN A 91 2.85 2.97 -5.73
N ALA A 92 1.77 3.72 -5.48
CA ALA A 92 1.86 5.03 -4.85
C ALA A 92 2.48 4.98 -3.45
N ALA A 93 2.23 3.91 -2.69
CA ALA A 93 2.89 3.68 -1.41
C ALA A 93 4.38 3.34 -1.57
N SER A 94 4.72 2.54 -2.58
CA SER A 94 6.09 2.08 -2.85
C SER A 94 6.99 3.22 -3.34
N ASP A 95 6.47 4.13 -4.18
CA ASP A 95 7.23 5.27 -4.73
C ASP A 95 7.64 6.30 -3.67
N ARG A 96 6.97 6.28 -2.51
CA ARG A 96 7.27 7.16 -1.36
C ARG A 96 8.38 6.61 -0.46
N LEU A 97 8.85 5.39 -0.72
CA LEU A 97 9.89 4.70 0.05
C LEU A 97 11.20 4.71 -0.74
#